data_AF-A0A2V9DLY5-F1
#
_entry.id   AF-A0A2V9DLY5-F1
#
_cell.length_a   1.000
_cell.length_b   1.000
_cell.length_c   1.000
_cell.angle_alpha   90.00
_cell.angle_beta   90.00
_cell.angle_gamma   90.00
#
_symmetry.space_group_name_H-M   'P 1'
#
loop_
_entity.id
_entity.type
_entity.pdbx_description
1 polymer ?
#
loop_
_entity_poly.entity_id
_entity_poly.type
_entity_poly.pdbx_seq_one_letter_code
_entity_poly.pdbx_strand_id
1 'polypeptide(L)'
;AATGRPEDAYTVGRITAAEARAVGVHWIFAPVADVNSNPDNPIINVRSFGEDPGRVSAFVEAYVRGVEENGALSTAKHFPGHGDTLIDSHLDLPAI
;
A
#
# COMPACT_ATOMS: atom_id res chain seq x y z
N ALA A 1 9.11 4.57 -0.77
CA ALA A 1 9.33 4.75 -2.21
C ALA A 1 10.46 5.72 -2.56
N ALA A 2 10.55 6.91 -1.95
CA ALA A 2 11.59 7.90 -2.29
C ALA A 2 13.04 7.37 -2.18
N THR A 3 13.27 6.32 -1.37
CA THR A 3 14.56 5.62 -1.29
C THR A 3 15.00 4.96 -2.61
N GLY A 4 14.08 4.72 -3.55
CA GLY A 4 14.37 4.06 -4.84
C GLY A 4 14.60 2.55 -4.75
N ARG A 5 14.35 1.96 -3.59
CA ARG A 5 14.75 0.61 -3.20
C ARG A 5 13.55 -0.23 -2.78
N PRO A 6 12.92 -1.02 -3.67
CA PRO A 6 11.78 -1.89 -3.34
C PRO A 6 12.08 -2.88 -2.20
N GLU A 7 13.33 -3.28 -2.01
CA GLU A 7 13.78 -4.13 -0.89
C GLU A 7 13.51 -3.50 0.49
N ASP A 8 13.44 -2.17 0.58
CA ASP A 8 13.03 -1.50 1.81
C ASP A 8 11.56 -1.82 2.12
N ALA A 9 10.69 -1.89 1.10
CA ALA A 9 9.28 -2.25 1.27
C ALA A 9 9.11 -3.72 1.64
N TYR A 10 9.93 -4.63 1.10
CA TYR A 10 10.01 -6.01 1.57
C TYR A 10 10.39 -6.06 3.06
N THR A 11 11.41 -5.30 3.45
CA THR A 11 11.87 -5.23 4.84
C THR A 11 10.77 -4.73 5.78
N VAL A 12 10.02 -3.70 5.37
CA VAL A 12 8.86 -3.21 6.11
C VAL A 12 7.79 -4.31 6.20
N GLY A 13 7.41 -4.95 5.09
CA GLY A 13 6.41 -6.03 5.09
C GLY A 13 6.77 -7.17 6.03
N ARG A 14 8.04 -7.59 6.03
CA ARG A 14 8.58 -8.61 6.95
C ARG A 14 8.45 -8.20 8.41
N ILE A 15 8.84 -6.98 8.75
CA ILE A 15 8.77 -6.47 10.13
C ILE A 15 7.32 -6.37 10.58
N THR A 16 6.44 -5.79 9.75
CA THR A 16 5.01 -5.69 10.04
C THR A 16 4.38 -7.06 10.27
N ALA A 17 4.71 -8.07 9.45
CA ALA A 17 4.24 -9.43 9.64
C ALA A 17 4.75 -10.02 10.97
N ALA A 18 6.03 -9.89 11.28
CA ALA A 18 6.59 -10.39 12.53
C ALA A 18 5.91 -9.79 13.77
N GLU A 19 5.72 -8.46 13.79
CA GLU A 19 5.05 -7.75 14.88
C GLU A 19 3.56 -8.11 14.97
N ALA A 20 2.84 -8.15 13.85
CA ALA A 20 1.44 -8.55 13.79
C ALA A 20 1.24 -9.97 14.32
N ARG A 21 2.08 -10.91 13.87
CA ARG A 21 2.02 -12.31 14.30
C ARG A 21 2.33 -12.48 15.78
N ALA A 22 3.23 -11.68 16.34
CA ALA A 22 3.55 -11.71 17.77
C ALA A 22 2.35 -11.35 18.67
N VAL A 23 1.39 -10.57 18.14
CA VAL A 23 0.17 -10.16 18.87
C VAL A 23 -1.10 -10.87 18.39
N GLY A 24 -0.96 -11.91 17.56
CA GLY A 24 -2.09 -12.71 17.08
C GLY A 24 -2.88 -12.11 15.91
N VAL A 25 -2.35 -11.09 15.23
CA VAL A 25 -2.93 -10.56 14.00
C VAL A 25 -2.40 -11.33 12.80
N HIS A 26 -3.31 -11.89 12.01
CA HIS A 26 -2.97 -12.75 10.86
C HIS A 26 -3.11 -12.06 9.51
N TRP A 27 -3.89 -10.98 9.43
CA TRP A 27 -4.28 -10.35 8.18
C TRP A 27 -4.03 -8.85 8.24
N ILE A 28 -3.20 -8.35 7.33
CA ILE A 28 -2.76 -6.97 7.26
C ILE A 28 -3.44 -6.33 6.06
N PHE A 29 -4.22 -5.28 6.30
CA PHE A 29 -4.83 -4.48 5.24
C PHE A 29 -3.82 -3.51 4.61
N ALA A 30 -2.77 -4.06 4.03
CA ALA A 30 -1.69 -3.38 3.33
C ALA A 30 -1.10 -4.33 2.28
N PRO A 31 -0.47 -3.81 1.21
CA PRO A 31 -0.13 -2.42 0.99
C PRO A 31 -1.23 -1.61 0.30
N VAL A 32 -1.12 -0.28 0.39
CA VAL A 32 -1.78 0.62 -0.56
C VAL A 32 -1.11 0.42 -1.92
N ALA A 33 -1.91 0.05 -2.91
CA ALA A 33 -1.53 -0.20 -4.30
C ALA A 33 -2.08 0.86 -5.26
N ASP A 34 -2.73 1.90 -4.74
CA ASP A 34 -3.20 3.03 -5.53
C ASP A 34 -2.02 3.81 -6.11
N VAL A 35 -2.15 4.25 -7.36
CA VAL A 35 -1.21 5.16 -8.02
C VAL A 35 -1.68 6.59 -7.80
N ASN A 36 -0.92 7.39 -7.04
CA ASN A 36 -1.33 8.74 -6.69
C ASN A 36 -1.06 9.73 -7.83
N SER A 37 -1.82 9.60 -8.92
CA SER A 37 -1.76 10.46 -10.10
C SER A 37 -2.28 11.88 -9.85
N ASN A 38 -3.15 12.03 -8.85
CA ASN A 38 -3.73 13.32 -8.49
C ASN A 38 -3.01 13.90 -7.25
N PRO A 39 -2.30 15.04 -7.37
CA PRO A 39 -1.60 15.65 -6.24
C PRO A 39 -2.56 16.23 -5.18
N ASP A 40 -3.79 16.56 -5.58
CA ASP A 40 -4.84 17.09 -4.69
C ASP A 40 -5.62 15.97 -3.98
N ASN A 41 -5.23 14.70 -4.19
CA ASN A 41 -5.87 13.57 -3.51
C ASN A 41 -5.72 13.69 -1.99
N PRO A 42 -6.84 13.82 -1.24
CA PRO A 42 -6.79 14.12 0.18
C PRO A 42 -6.50 12.87 1.05
N ILE A 43 -6.68 11.67 0.51
CA ILE A 43 -6.72 10.43 1.30
C ILE A 43 -5.63 9.42 0.97
N ILE A 44 -5.14 9.36 -0.27
CA ILE A 44 -4.04 8.48 -0.68
C ILE A 44 -2.71 9.17 -0.45
N ASN A 45 -2.36 10.19 -1.24
CA ASN A 45 -1.17 11.03 -1.07
C ASN A 45 0.08 10.19 -0.69
N VAL A 46 0.78 10.55 0.40
CA VAL A 46 1.97 9.84 0.93
C VAL A 46 1.77 8.36 1.28
N ARG A 47 0.53 7.85 1.31
CA ARG A 47 0.27 6.41 1.53
C ARG A 47 0.55 5.58 0.28
N SER A 48 0.50 6.18 -0.91
CA SER A 48 0.93 5.53 -2.15
C SER A 48 2.45 5.49 -2.24
N PHE A 49 2.96 4.53 -3.02
CA PHE A 49 4.38 4.50 -3.41
C PHE A 49 4.73 5.50 -4.53
N GLY A 50 3.76 6.23 -5.08
CA GLY A 50 3.99 7.35 -6.00
C GLY A 50 2.99 7.42 -7.15
N GLU A 51 3.37 8.15 -8.18
CA GLU A 51 2.56 8.46 -9.37
C GLU A 51 2.85 7.56 -10.57
N ASP A 52 3.96 6.81 -10.57
CA ASP A 52 4.33 5.90 -11.66
C ASP A 52 3.84 4.47 -11.37
N PRO A 53 2.94 3.89 -12.20
CA PRO A 53 2.39 2.55 -11.97
C PRO A 53 3.45 1.45 -11.89
N GLY A 54 4.53 1.54 -12.68
CA GLY A 54 5.62 0.54 -12.69
C GLY A 54 6.41 0.56 -11.38
N ARG A 55 6.68 1.75 -10.83
CA ARG A 55 7.30 1.92 -9.52
C ARG A 55 6.36 1.48 -8.40
N VAL A 56 5.08 1.85 -8.46
CA VAL A 56 4.10 1.44 -7.45
C VAL A 56 4.00 -0.08 -7.40
N SER A 57 3.89 -0.76 -8.55
CA SER A 57 3.80 -2.21 -8.60
C SER A 57 5.03 -2.91 -8.01
N ALA A 58 6.24 -2.43 -8.32
CA ALA A 58 7.48 -3.01 -7.76
C ALA A 58 7.55 -2.92 -6.23
N PHE A 59 7.13 -1.80 -5.65
CA PHE A 59 7.10 -1.63 -4.19
C PHE A 59 5.95 -2.43 -3.54
N VAL A 60 4.79 -2.48 -4.18
CA VAL A 60 3.64 -3.30 -3.73
C VAL A 60 4.02 -4.78 -3.70
N GLU A 61 4.60 -5.30 -4.77
CA GLU A 61 5.04 -6.70 -4.87
C GLU A 61 6.05 -7.03 -3.75
N ALA A 62 7.05 -6.17 -3.56
CA ALA A 62 8.04 -6.35 -2.52
C ALA A 62 7.41 -6.40 -1.11
N TYR A 63 6.49 -5.48 -0.81
CA TYR A 63 5.77 -5.46 0.48
C TYR A 63 4.92 -6.73 0.67
N VAL A 64 4.14 -7.12 -0.35
CA VAL A 64 3.30 -8.32 -0.32
C VAL A 64 4.13 -9.55 -0.02
N ARG A 65 5.25 -9.73 -0.74
CA ARG A 65 6.20 -10.82 -0.47
C ARG A 65 6.76 -10.76 0.94
N GLY A 66 7.14 -9.58 1.42
CA GLY A 66 7.63 -9.39 2.79
C GLY A 66 6.62 -9.85 3.84
N VAL A 67 5.33 -9.58 3.62
CA VAL A 67 4.26 -10.01 4.53
C VAL A 67 4.01 -11.52 4.44
N GLU A 68 3.81 -12.04 3.23
CA GLU A 68 3.33 -13.41 3.01
C GLU A 68 4.41 -14.47 3.28
N GLU A 69 5.66 -14.20 2.91
CA GLU A 69 6.80 -15.07 3.25
C GLU A 69 7.06 -15.14 4.77
N ASN A 70 6.47 -14.22 5.56
CA ASN A 70 6.63 -14.13 7.01
C ASN A 70 5.33 -14.44 7.77
N GLY A 71 4.41 -15.14 7.12
CA GLY A 71 3.30 -15.84 7.79
C GLY A 71 2.07 -14.98 8.09
N ALA A 72 1.93 -13.80 7.50
CA ALA A 72 0.70 -13.01 7.53
C ALA A 72 0.10 -12.87 6.12
N LEU A 73 -1.20 -12.56 6.05
CA LEU A 73 -1.89 -12.28 4.79
C LEU A 73 -1.78 -10.80 4.45
N SER A 74 -1.54 -10.48 3.18
CA SER A 74 -1.56 -9.11 2.67
C SER A 74 -2.92 -8.75 2.07
N THR A 75 -3.17 -7.46 1.79
CA THR A 75 -4.36 -6.99 1.04
C THR A 75 -4.00 -5.75 0.26
N ALA A 76 -3.83 -5.90 -1.05
CA ALA A 76 -3.73 -4.78 -1.96
C ALA A 76 -5.05 -3.99 -1.96
N LYS A 77 -4.94 -2.67 -1.90
CA LYS A 77 -6.09 -1.76 -1.84
C LYS A 77 -5.80 -0.42 -2.54
N HIS A 78 -6.80 0.32 -2.99
CA HIS A 78 -8.24 0.11 -2.82
C HIS A 78 -8.86 -0.10 -4.20
N PHE A 79 -9.16 -1.35 -4.57
CA PHE A 79 -9.70 -1.66 -5.90
C PHE A 79 -11.01 -0.88 -6.16
N PRO A 80 -11.22 -0.31 -7.37
CA PRO A 80 -10.40 -0.43 -8.59
C PRO A 80 -9.18 0.51 -8.67
N GLY A 81 -8.94 1.31 -7.65
CA GLY A 81 -7.89 2.31 -7.54
C GLY A 81 -8.48 3.62 -7.02
N HIS A 82 -7.87 4.23 -6.03
CA HIS A 82 -8.37 5.45 -5.37
C HIS A 82 -7.42 6.65 -5.54
N GLY A 83 -6.32 6.47 -6.27
CA GLY A 83 -5.25 7.46 -6.35
C GLY A 83 -5.55 8.69 -7.22
N ASP A 84 -6.65 8.68 -7.98
CA ASP A 84 -7.07 9.80 -8.85
C ASP A 84 -8.26 10.62 -8.31
N THR A 85 -8.74 10.31 -7.10
CA THR A 85 -9.92 10.98 -6.54
C THR A 85 -9.59 12.35 -5.92
N LEU A 86 -10.55 13.28 -5.99
CA LEU A 86 -10.51 14.59 -5.30
C LEU A 86 -11.27 14.58 -3.96
N ILE A 87 -11.99 13.51 -3.68
CA ILE A 87 -12.91 13.40 -2.55
C ILE A 87 -12.43 12.26 -1.65
N ASP A 88 -12.36 12.54 -0.34
CA ASP A 88 -12.14 11.50 0.65
C ASP A 88 -13.39 10.60 0.75
N SER A 89 -13.22 9.31 0.48
CA SER A 89 -14.30 8.30 0.57
C SER A 89 -14.88 8.14 1.98
N HIS A 90 -14.21 8.64 3.01
CA HIS A 90 -14.76 8.65 4.37
C HIS A 90 -15.86 9.72 4.54
N LEU A 91 -15.88 10.73 3.67
CA LEU A 91 -16.76 11.89 3.78
C LEU A 91 -17.90 11.87 2.75
N ASP A 92 -17.63 11.40 1.54
CA ASP A 92 -18.62 11.27 0.47
C ASP A 92 -18.20 10.21 -0.54
N LEU A 93 -19.09 9.82 -1.46
CA LEU A 93 -18.82 8.82 -2.48
C LEU A 93 -17.90 9.40 -3.58
N PRO A 94 -16.68 8.88 -3.79
CA PRO A 94 -15.81 9.35 -4.85
C PRO A 94 -16.32 8.91 -6.23
N ALA A 95 -16.07 9.74 -7.24
CA ALA A 95 -16.21 9.40 -8.65
C ALA A 95 -14.82 9.49 -9.32
N ILE A 96 -14.56 8.56 -10.23
CA ILE A 96 -13.32 8.43 -11.02
C ILE A 96 -13.71 8.39 -12.49
#